data_AF-A0A5M3WT80-F1
#
_entry.id   AF-A0A5M3WT80-F1
#
_cell.length_a   1.000
_cell.length_b   1.000
_cell.length_c   1.000
_cell.angle_alpha   90.00
_cell.angle_beta   90.00
_cell.angle_gamma   90.00
#
_symmetry.space_group_name_H-M   'P 1'
#
loop_
_entity.id
_entity.type
_entity.pdbx_description
1 polymer ?
#
loop_
_entity_poly.entity_id
_entity_poly.type
_entity_poly.pdbx_seq_one_letter_code
_entity_poly.pdbx_strand_id
1 'polypeptide(L)'
;MRLRHHAELIPPYDGAVMVTAAPGPEGEMVVLWASKENADAISARTVQPGGASFPEARTAAPVSVHFATYRPHLVMTVPIAEQSLAHTYVQPLPRGDVLLVGARCRLRDGAAEPNAAIYTVDGELVREGVLGDGIEDVQTTPSGEIWVSYFDEGVVGNFGWGVPGGLDPIGQPGLIRFTPDLGIAWRYPYNNKFGVITDCYALNVTGEEAWACYYTDFPIVRVRAGTITGWANEVKGAHALVVADGSAVLIGGYGEDRHRVVAGTIEGEAFSPHRHARLVMPDGRSIPQDAAVMGRGSELHVVAGHSWLKLDLKALTTG
;
A
#
# COMPACT_ATOMS: atom_id res chain seq x y z
N MET A 1 -19.91 9.35 -8.43
CA MET A 1 -20.02 9.07 -6.98
C MET A 1 -19.16 10.07 -6.26
N ARG A 2 -19.79 10.94 -5.45
CA ARG A 2 -19.07 11.98 -4.73
C ARG A 2 -18.42 11.40 -3.48
N LEU A 3 -17.13 11.65 -3.32
CA LEU A 3 -16.42 11.42 -2.06
C LEU A 3 -17.02 12.30 -0.95
N ARG A 4 -16.92 11.84 0.30
CA ARG A 4 -17.37 12.60 1.47
C ARG A 4 -16.15 13.03 2.28
N HIS A 5 -16.15 14.29 2.70
CA HIS A 5 -15.15 14.80 3.62
C HIS A 5 -15.24 14.05 4.96
N HIS A 6 -14.08 13.58 5.44
CA HIS A 6 -13.97 12.93 6.74
C HIS A 6 -13.17 13.79 7.72
N ALA A 7 -12.00 14.27 7.30
CA ALA A 7 -11.12 15.08 8.12
C ALA A 7 -10.14 15.93 7.29
N GLU A 8 -9.56 16.93 7.93
CA GLU A 8 -8.38 17.63 7.43
C GLU A 8 -7.13 17.08 8.13
N LEU A 9 -6.14 16.69 7.34
CA LEU A 9 -4.84 16.21 7.78
C LEU A 9 -3.93 17.43 8.02
N ILE A 10 -4.10 18.04 9.19
CA ILE A 10 -3.35 19.24 9.59
C ILE A 10 -1.86 18.88 9.70
N PRO A 11 -0.96 19.57 8.97
CA PRO A 11 0.48 19.31 9.06
C PRO A 11 1.04 19.60 10.46
N PRO A 12 2.11 18.89 10.88
CA PRO A 12 2.67 19.04 12.23
C PRO A 12 3.43 20.35 12.46
N TYR A 13 3.90 21.00 11.41
CA TYR A 13 4.62 22.28 11.45
C TYR A 13 4.47 23.02 10.12
N ASP A 14 4.76 24.32 10.12
CA ASP A 14 4.68 25.15 8.92
C ASP A 14 5.73 24.73 7.88
N GLY A 15 5.30 24.64 6.61
CA GLY A 15 6.14 24.14 5.52
C GLY A 15 6.33 22.62 5.47
N ALA A 16 5.69 21.84 6.36
CA ALA A 16 5.62 20.39 6.23
C ALA A 16 4.79 20.00 5.00
N VAL A 17 5.30 19.02 4.23
CA VAL A 17 4.60 18.40 3.10
C VAL A 17 4.38 16.93 3.37
N MET A 18 3.26 16.41 2.88
CA MET A 18 2.91 15.01 3.00
C MET A 18 3.79 14.18 2.07
N VAL A 19 4.44 13.15 2.62
CA VAL A 19 5.23 12.17 1.86
C VAL A 19 4.35 10.98 1.48
N THR A 20 3.64 10.42 2.46
CA THR A 20 2.75 9.26 2.27
C THR A 20 1.72 9.23 3.38
N ALA A 21 0.61 8.54 3.15
CA ALA A 21 -0.45 8.36 4.13
C ALA A 21 -1.03 6.95 3.98
N ALA A 22 -1.47 6.36 5.08
CA ALA A 22 -2.17 5.08 5.04
C ALA A 22 -3.20 4.91 6.14
N PRO A 23 -4.37 4.33 5.82
CA PRO A 23 -5.36 3.97 6.81
C PRO A 23 -4.91 2.76 7.64
N GLY A 24 -5.09 2.85 8.95
CA GLY A 24 -4.83 1.79 9.92
C GLY A 24 -6.00 0.83 10.11
N PRO A 25 -5.81 -0.24 10.90
CA PRO A 25 -6.84 -1.25 11.10
C PRO A 25 -7.94 -0.78 12.06
N GLU A 26 -7.69 0.25 12.87
CA GLU A 26 -8.60 0.80 13.86
C GLU A 26 -9.31 2.08 13.36
N GLY A 27 -9.25 2.32 12.04
CA GLY A 27 -9.86 3.46 11.36
C GLY A 27 -9.09 4.78 11.52
N GLU A 28 -7.88 4.76 12.05
CA GLU A 28 -6.96 5.90 12.04
C GLU A 28 -6.34 6.13 10.65
N MET A 29 -5.77 7.31 10.44
CA MET A 29 -4.87 7.60 9.34
C MET A 29 -3.49 7.90 9.91
N VAL A 30 -2.45 7.23 9.43
CA VAL A 30 -1.06 7.61 9.71
C VAL A 30 -0.50 8.32 8.49
N VAL A 31 0.19 9.43 8.72
CA VAL A 31 0.78 10.25 7.67
C VAL A 31 2.25 10.49 7.99
N LEU A 32 3.12 10.33 6.99
CA LEU A 32 4.50 10.74 7.06
C LEU A 32 4.64 12.15 6.46
N TRP A 33 5.22 13.05 7.24
CA TRP A 33 5.47 14.44 6.89
C TRP A 33 6.96 14.72 6.84
N ALA A 34 7.38 15.61 5.96
CA ALA A 34 8.76 16.06 5.86
C ALA A 34 8.83 17.54 5.42
N SER A 35 10.00 18.17 5.54
CA SER A 35 10.23 19.42 4.80
C SER A 35 10.17 19.15 3.30
N LYS A 36 9.95 20.18 2.48
CA LYS A 36 9.97 20.03 1.01
C LYS A 36 11.28 19.40 0.51
N GLU A 37 12.41 19.85 1.04
CA GLU A 37 13.74 19.31 0.73
C GLU A 37 13.86 17.82 1.06
N ASN A 38 13.41 17.41 2.25
CA ASN A 38 13.48 16.02 2.67
C ASN A 38 12.50 15.14 1.88
N ALA A 39 11.30 15.65 1.55
CA ALA A 39 10.35 14.96 0.68
C ALA A 39 10.90 14.75 -0.74
N ASP A 40 11.63 15.73 -1.28
CA ASP A 40 12.32 15.60 -2.57
C ASP A 40 13.45 14.57 -2.51
N ALA A 41 14.18 14.52 -1.40
CA ALA A 41 15.20 13.48 -1.18
C ALA A 41 14.57 12.06 -1.08
N ILE A 42 13.42 11.93 -0.40
CA ILE A 42 12.69 10.64 -0.27
C ILE A 42 12.12 10.18 -1.60
N SER A 43 11.70 11.10 -2.47
CA SER A 43 11.13 10.80 -3.80
C SER A 43 12.16 10.79 -4.93
N ALA A 44 13.45 10.89 -4.60
CA ALA A 44 14.53 11.00 -5.57
C ALA A 44 14.57 9.80 -6.55
N ARG A 45 14.97 10.10 -7.79
CA ARG A 45 15.09 9.12 -8.87
C ARG A 45 16.41 9.36 -9.63
N THR A 46 17.07 8.29 -10.06
CA THR A 46 18.18 8.38 -11.02
C THR A 46 17.65 8.28 -12.44
N VAL A 47 18.04 9.22 -13.30
CA VAL A 47 17.78 9.18 -14.74
C VAL A 47 19.05 8.74 -15.45
N GLN A 48 18.99 7.60 -16.15
CA GLN A 48 20.11 7.06 -16.91
C GLN A 48 20.23 7.73 -18.28
N PRO A 49 21.42 7.69 -18.93
CA PRO A 49 21.57 8.05 -20.33
C PRO A 49 20.56 7.28 -21.20
N GLY A 50 19.70 7.98 -21.92
CA GLY A 50 18.57 7.40 -22.67
C GLY A 50 17.19 7.64 -22.06
N GLY A 51 17.10 8.29 -20.89
CA GLY A 51 15.84 8.78 -20.32
C GLY A 51 15.10 7.82 -19.39
N ALA A 52 15.61 6.59 -19.20
CA ALA A 52 15.07 5.67 -18.21
C ALA A 52 15.23 6.24 -16.79
N SER A 53 14.17 6.22 -15.98
CA SER A 53 14.14 6.80 -14.64
C SER A 53 13.81 5.74 -13.60
N PHE A 54 14.73 5.51 -12.66
CA PHE A 54 14.59 4.51 -11.61
C PHE A 54 14.46 5.19 -10.24
N PRO A 55 13.52 4.76 -9.38
CA PRO A 55 13.43 5.26 -8.02
C PRO A 55 14.70 4.93 -7.24
N GLU A 56 15.22 5.87 -6.46
CA GLU A 56 16.27 5.53 -5.50
C GLU A 56 15.71 4.60 -4.42
N ALA A 57 16.51 3.65 -3.95
CA ALA A 57 16.09 2.79 -2.85
C ALA A 57 16.35 3.42 -1.47
N ARG A 58 17.29 4.37 -1.41
CA ARG A 58 17.63 5.13 -0.21
C ARG A 58 17.87 6.59 -0.52
N THR A 59 17.67 7.44 0.46
CA THR A 59 18.09 8.85 0.37
C THR A 59 19.62 8.95 0.34
N ALA A 60 20.15 10.02 -0.26
CA ALA A 60 21.60 10.23 -0.36
C ALA A 60 22.27 10.48 1.01
N ALA A 61 21.52 11.01 1.96
CA ALA A 61 21.89 11.17 3.37
C ALA A 61 20.64 10.96 4.24
N PRO A 62 20.78 10.57 5.53
CA PRO A 62 19.66 10.50 6.45
C PRO A 62 18.89 11.83 6.51
N VAL A 63 17.56 11.74 6.54
CA VAL A 63 16.66 12.89 6.60
C VAL A 63 15.74 12.78 7.80
N SER A 64 15.30 13.94 8.29
CA SER A 64 14.30 14.00 9.36
C SER A 64 12.88 14.05 8.79
N VAL A 65 11.99 13.27 9.41
CA VAL A 65 10.57 13.17 9.08
C VAL A 65 9.74 13.22 10.36
N HIS A 66 8.44 13.37 10.25
CA HIS A 66 7.51 13.22 11.37
C HIS A 66 6.39 12.29 10.94
N PHE A 67 6.06 11.28 11.75
CA PHE A 67 4.78 10.60 11.56
C PHE A 67 3.72 11.25 12.43
N ALA A 68 2.50 11.31 11.91
CA ALA A 68 1.34 11.84 12.61
C ALA A 68 0.17 10.86 12.49
N THR A 69 -0.55 10.66 13.59
CA THR A 69 -1.75 9.81 13.62
C THR A 69 -3.00 10.68 13.77
N TYR A 70 -4.02 10.40 12.96
CA TYR A 70 -5.29 11.12 12.95
C TYR A 70 -6.45 10.17 13.26
N ARG A 71 -7.34 10.60 14.17
CA ARG A 71 -8.63 9.96 14.48
C ARG A 71 -9.73 11.04 14.48
N PRO A 72 -10.33 11.23 13.31
CA PRO A 72 -10.57 12.51 12.60
C PRO A 72 -9.71 13.75 12.94
N HIS A 73 -9.22 13.91 14.16
CA HIS A 73 -8.34 14.99 14.58
C HIS A 73 -6.91 14.48 14.75
N LEU A 74 -5.93 15.38 14.71
CA LEU A 74 -4.54 15.05 15.02
C LEU A 74 -4.44 14.53 16.47
N VAL A 75 -3.94 13.31 16.63
CA VAL A 75 -3.78 12.64 17.93
C VAL A 75 -2.36 12.80 18.45
N MET A 76 -1.38 12.58 17.58
CA MET A 76 0.04 12.66 17.94
C MET A 76 0.87 13.04 16.73
N THR A 77 2.04 13.60 17.01
CA THR A 77 3.11 13.84 16.05
C THR A 77 4.42 13.45 16.72
N VAL A 78 5.21 12.67 16.01
CA VAL A 78 6.46 12.11 16.54
C VAL A 78 7.57 12.32 15.51
N PRO A 79 8.68 12.98 15.88
CA PRO A 79 9.82 13.14 14.98
C PRO A 79 10.61 11.84 14.85
N ILE A 80 11.14 11.60 13.65
CA ILE A 80 12.17 10.60 13.36
C ILE A 80 13.33 11.38 12.77
N ALA A 81 14.44 11.46 13.51
CA ALA A 81 15.55 12.35 13.19
C ALA A 81 16.36 11.88 11.98
N GLU A 82 16.62 10.58 11.89
CA GLU A 82 17.53 9.99 10.91
C GLU A 82 16.92 8.74 10.29
N GLN A 83 16.25 8.91 9.15
CA GLN A 83 15.80 7.78 8.33
C GLN A 83 16.36 7.93 6.90
N SER A 84 16.60 6.82 6.22
CA SER A 84 17.15 6.85 4.85
C SER A 84 16.35 6.02 3.84
N LEU A 85 15.12 5.65 4.17
CA LEU A 85 14.24 4.97 3.21
C LEU A 85 13.72 5.99 2.19
N ALA A 86 13.66 5.56 0.93
CA ALA A 86 13.08 6.33 -0.17
C ALA A 86 11.81 5.64 -0.69
N HIS A 87 10.94 6.40 -1.36
CA HIS A 87 9.62 5.95 -1.87
C HIS A 87 8.85 5.15 -0.82
N THR A 88 8.62 5.81 0.31
CA THR A 88 8.26 5.15 1.57
C THR A 88 6.74 4.96 1.71
N TYR A 89 6.35 3.78 2.19
CA TYR A 89 5.04 3.48 2.78
C TYR A 89 5.11 3.66 4.30
N VAL A 90 4.00 4.09 4.89
CA VAL A 90 3.82 4.20 6.34
C VAL A 90 2.65 3.32 6.76
N GLN A 91 2.77 2.59 7.87
CA GLN A 91 1.66 1.84 8.46
C GLN A 91 1.69 1.93 9.99
N PRO A 92 0.54 2.05 10.67
CA PRO A 92 0.49 1.89 12.12
C PRO A 92 0.79 0.46 12.52
N LEU A 93 1.42 0.29 13.68
CA LEU A 93 1.60 -0.97 14.38
C LEU A 93 0.95 -0.90 15.78
N PRO A 94 0.76 -2.05 16.45
CA PRO A 94 0.24 -2.07 17.81
C PRO A 94 1.03 -1.17 18.76
N ARG A 95 0.35 -0.63 19.78
CA ARG A 95 0.90 0.30 20.80
C ARG A 95 1.30 1.69 20.28
N GLY A 96 0.95 2.03 19.04
CA GLY A 96 1.29 3.32 18.44
C GLY A 96 2.69 3.37 17.82
N ASP A 97 3.36 2.21 17.73
CA ASP A 97 4.56 2.05 16.91
C ASP A 97 4.20 2.29 15.43
N VAL A 98 5.20 2.62 14.60
CA VAL A 98 5.02 2.86 13.17
C VAL A 98 6.02 2.03 12.36
N LEU A 99 5.55 1.50 11.24
CA LEU A 99 6.36 0.83 10.23
C LEU A 99 6.59 1.79 9.07
N LEU A 100 7.86 2.00 8.71
CA LEU A 100 8.27 2.61 7.45
C LEU A 100 8.83 1.54 6.53
N VAL A 101 8.41 1.53 5.26
CA VAL A 101 8.89 0.59 4.24
C VAL A 101 9.27 1.33 2.97
N GLY A 102 10.51 1.21 2.50
CA GLY A 102 10.89 1.70 1.17
C GLY A 102 10.42 0.74 0.08
N ALA A 103 9.82 1.26 -0.99
CA ALA A 103 9.29 0.45 -2.09
C ALA A 103 10.36 -0.38 -2.82
N ARG A 104 11.63 0.02 -2.68
CA ARG A 104 12.77 -0.57 -3.38
C ARG A 104 13.81 -1.13 -2.41
N CYS A 105 14.54 -2.14 -2.85
CA CYS A 105 15.59 -2.81 -2.09
C CYS A 105 16.70 -3.31 -3.04
N ARG A 106 17.90 -2.75 -2.95
CA ARG A 106 19.05 -3.25 -3.70
C ARG A 106 19.63 -4.51 -3.07
N LEU A 107 19.93 -5.48 -3.93
CA LEU A 107 20.83 -6.59 -3.64
C LEU A 107 22.18 -6.31 -4.27
N ARG A 108 23.23 -6.22 -3.45
CA ARG A 108 24.60 -6.02 -3.92
C ARG A 108 25.53 -6.99 -3.22
N ASP A 109 26.37 -7.67 -4.00
CA ASP A 109 27.40 -8.59 -3.48
C ASP A 109 26.81 -9.65 -2.52
N GLY A 110 25.59 -10.11 -2.80
CA GLY A 110 24.86 -11.11 -1.99
C GLY A 110 24.18 -10.55 -0.73
N ALA A 111 24.27 -9.25 -0.47
CA ALA A 111 23.65 -8.60 0.68
C ALA A 111 22.52 -7.64 0.25
N ALA A 112 21.33 -7.86 0.80
CA ALA A 112 20.19 -6.98 0.60
C ALA A 112 20.26 -5.80 1.57
N GLU A 113 20.02 -4.59 1.07
CA GLU A 113 19.87 -3.43 1.95
C GLU A 113 18.53 -3.48 2.71
N PRO A 114 18.49 -3.13 4.01
CA PRO A 114 17.24 -3.02 4.74
C PRO A 114 16.32 -1.98 4.12
N ASN A 115 15.07 -2.35 3.87
CA ASN A 115 14.03 -1.46 3.36
C ASN A 115 12.80 -1.40 4.26
N ALA A 116 12.88 -1.89 5.49
CA ALA A 116 11.84 -1.72 6.49
C ALA A 116 12.43 -1.33 7.84
N ALA A 117 11.76 -0.42 8.54
CA ALA A 117 12.15 0.07 9.85
C ALA A 117 10.91 0.26 10.75
N ILE A 118 10.98 -0.22 11.99
CA ILE A 118 9.96 -0.06 13.01
C ILE A 118 10.44 0.98 14.01
N TYR A 119 9.65 2.02 14.19
CA TYR A 119 9.88 3.07 15.18
C TYR A 119 8.80 3.01 16.27
N THR A 120 9.19 3.33 17.49
CA THR A 120 8.24 3.43 18.60
C THR A 120 7.38 4.68 18.50
N VAL A 121 6.36 4.75 19.36
CA VAL A 121 5.58 5.97 19.62
C VAL A 121 6.44 7.17 20.06
N ASP A 122 7.68 6.94 20.50
CA ASP A 122 8.63 8.00 20.89
C ASP A 122 9.61 8.37 19.76
N GLY A 123 9.53 7.71 18.60
CA GLY A 123 10.39 7.96 17.44
C GLY A 123 11.70 7.18 17.43
N GLU A 124 11.89 6.28 18.40
CA GLU A 124 13.09 5.46 18.52
C GLU A 124 13.03 4.25 17.58
N LEU A 125 14.10 4.02 16.82
CA LEU A 125 14.26 2.85 15.96
C LEU A 125 14.43 1.58 16.81
N VAL A 126 13.55 0.60 16.62
CA VAL A 126 13.58 -0.67 17.35
C VAL A 126 14.06 -1.83 16.48
N ARG A 127 13.74 -1.79 15.18
CA ARG A 127 14.05 -2.91 14.28
C ARG A 127 14.20 -2.43 12.85
N GLU A 128 15.15 -3.02 12.14
CA GLU A 128 15.25 -2.95 10.68
C GLU A 128 15.17 -4.35 10.08
N GLY A 129 14.73 -4.43 8.83
CA GLY A 129 14.61 -5.69 8.10
C GLY A 129 14.52 -5.50 6.59
N VAL A 130 14.45 -6.62 5.89
CA VAL A 130 14.35 -6.68 4.43
C VAL A 130 13.00 -7.28 4.07
N LEU A 131 12.15 -6.50 3.42
CA LEU A 131 10.87 -6.96 2.89
C LEU A 131 10.94 -7.22 1.37
N GLY A 132 12.07 -6.94 0.71
CA GLY A 132 12.29 -7.22 -0.71
C GLY A 132 12.07 -6.00 -1.61
N ASP A 133 12.53 -6.12 -2.87
CA ASP A 133 12.36 -5.07 -3.88
C ASP A 133 10.96 -5.10 -4.51
N GLY A 134 10.58 -4.01 -5.15
CA GLY A 134 9.39 -3.95 -6.00
C GLY A 134 8.08 -4.13 -5.23
N ILE A 135 7.94 -3.47 -4.09
CA ILE A 135 6.72 -3.48 -3.27
C ILE A 135 5.66 -2.58 -3.92
N GLU A 136 4.44 -3.10 -4.02
CA GLU A 136 3.27 -2.38 -4.59
C GLU A 136 2.40 -1.77 -3.49
N ASP A 137 2.12 -2.52 -2.42
CA ASP A 137 1.38 -2.03 -1.24
C ASP A 137 1.82 -2.76 0.04
N VAL A 138 1.62 -2.11 1.18
CA VAL A 138 1.89 -2.64 2.52
C VAL A 138 0.72 -2.32 3.43
N GLN A 139 0.16 -3.33 4.10
CA GLN A 139 -0.91 -3.13 5.08
C GLN A 139 -0.68 -4.00 6.33
N THR A 140 -0.79 -3.38 7.51
CA THR A 140 -0.65 -4.08 8.80
C THR A 140 -1.98 -4.59 9.33
N THR A 141 -1.95 -5.63 10.15
CA THR A 141 -3.13 -6.16 10.86
C THR A 141 -3.21 -5.59 12.29
N PRO A 142 -4.35 -5.72 13.00
CA PRO A 142 -4.45 -5.39 14.42
C PRO A 142 -3.41 -6.10 15.30
N SER A 143 -3.00 -7.34 14.95
CA SER A 143 -1.96 -8.07 15.67
C SER A 143 -0.53 -7.62 15.34
N GLY A 144 -0.36 -6.77 14.32
CA GLY A 144 0.95 -6.29 13.85
C GLY A 144 1.61 -7.16 12.80
N GLU A 145 0.93 -8.18 12.27
CA GLU A 145 1.39 -8.86 11.06
C GLU A 145 1.36 -7.88 9.87
N ILE A 146 2.24 -8.09 8.90
CA ILE A 146 2.46 -7.17 7.79
C ILE A 146 2.20 -7.91 6.49
N TRP A 147 1.18 -7.49 5.75
CA TRP A 147 0.94 -7.98 4.40
C TRP A 147 1.65 -7.06 3.40
N VAL A 148 2.44 -7.66 2.53
CA VAL A 148 3.22 -6.96 1.50
C VAL A 148 2.88 -7.57 0.15
N SER A 149 2.43 -6.74 -0.77
CA SER A 149 2.22 -7.10 -2.18
C SER A 149 3.37 -6.57 -3.04
N TYR A 150 3.63 -7.22 -4.16
CA TYR A 150 4.73 -6.86 -5.06
C TYR A 150 4.23 -6.67 -6.50
N PHE A 151 4.85 -5.73 -7.21
CA PHE A 151 4.67 -5.57 -8.65
C PHE A 151 5.70 -6.40 -9.42
N ASP A 152 5.64 -6.35 -10.75
CA ASP A 152 6.40 -7.24 -11.63
C ASP A 152 7.92 -7.24 -11.37
N GLU A 153 8.53 -6.09 -11.07
CA GLU A 153 9.96 -6.02 -10.73
C GLU A 153 10.30 -6.74 -9.41
N GLY A 154 9.39 -6.72 -8.43
CA GLY A 154 9.56 -7.43 -7.16
C GLY A 154 9.34 -8.94 -7.27
N VAL A 155 8.52 -9.35 -8.25
CA VAL A 155 8.24 -10.76 -8.55
C VAL A 155 9.33 -11.37 -9.43
N VAL A 156 9.69 -10.70 -10.52
CA VAL A 156 10.61 -11.21 -11.55
C VAL A 156 12.07 -10.93 -11.17
N GLY A 157 12.34 -9.76 -10.58
CA GLY A 157 13.65 -9.31 -10.18
C GLY A 157 14.08 -8.03 -10.87
N ASN A 158 14.55 -7.08 -10.06
CA ASN A 158 15.28 -5.90 -10.46
C ASN A 158 16.29 -5.55 -9.35
N PHE A 159 17.07 -4.48 -9.48
CA PHE A 159 17.94 -3.96 -8.41
C PHE A 159 18.93 -5.00 -7.85
N GLY A 160 19.39 -5.90 -8.72
CA GLY A 160 20.34 -6.98 -8.39
C GLY A 160 19.69 -8.33 -8.06
N TRP A 161 18.37 -8.37 -7.86
CA TRP A 161 17.59 -9.58 -7.66
C TRP A 161 17.29 -10.30 -8.98
N GLY A 162 17.14 -11.63 -8.92
CA GLY A 162 16.69 -12.44 -10.07
C GLY A 162 17.68 -12.54 -11.24
N VAL A 163 18.91 -12.07 -11.07
CA VAL A 163 19.96 -12.23 -12.09
C VAL A 163 20.38 -13.70 -12.22
N PRO A 164 20.79 -14.18 -13.41
CA PRO A 164 21.22 -15.56 -13.58
C PRO A 164 22.35 -15.96 -12.62
N GLY A 165 22.10 -16.98 -11.78
CA GLY A 165 23.05 -17.42 -10.74
C GLY A 165 23.09 -16.56 -9.47
N GLY A 166 22.21 -15.56 -9.36
CA GLY A 166 22.01 -14.73 -8.18
C GLY A 166 20.93 -15.27 -7.23
N LEU A 167 20.53 -14.44 -6.26
CA LEU A 167 19.42 -14.74 -5.36
C LEU A 167 18.08 -14.41 -6.02
N ASP A 168 17.11 -15.28 -5.80
CA ASP A 168 15.72 -15.03 -6.20
C ASP A 168 15.15 -13.81 -5.45
N PRO A 169 14.26 -13.03 -6.08
CA PRO A 169 13.57 -11.93 -5.42
C PRO A 169 12.80 -12.44 -4.19
N ILE A 170 12.86 -11.72 -3.07
CA ILE A 170 12.02 -12.05 -1.90
C ILE A 170 10.54 -12.01 -2.30
N GLY A 171 10.15 -11.01 -3.09
CA GLY A 171 8.80 -10.77 -3.58
C GLY A 171 8.34 -11.72 -4.70
N GLN A 172 9.13 -12.71 -5.09
CA GLN A 172 8.77 -13.69 -6.13
C GLN A 172 7.37 -14.35 -5.95
N PRO A 173 6.85 -14.57 -4.72
CA PRO A 173 5.48 -15.04 -4.53
C PRO A 173 4.37 -14.02 -4.88
N GLY A 174 4.71 -12.73 -5.02
CA GLY A 174 3.81 -11.62 -5.30
C GLY A 174 2.94 -11.15 -4.13
N LEU A 175 2.73 -11.99 -3.11
CA LEU A 175 2.08 -11.63 -1.84
C LEU A 175 2.70 -12.41 -0.68
N ILE A 176 3.10 -11.71 0.36
CA ILE A 176 3.76 -12.29 1.54
C ILE A 176 3.16 -11.71 2.81
N ARG A 177 3.00 -12.56 3.83
CA ARG A 177 2.75 -12.11 5.21
C ARG A 177 4.03 -12.22 6.02
N PHE A 178 4.40 -11.14 6.66
CA PHE A 178 5.49 -11.06 7.61
C PHE A 178 4.96 -10.96 9.05
N THR A 179 5.74 -11.48 9.99
CA THR A 179 5.51 -11.32 11.42
C THR A 179 5.80 -9.88 11.86
N PRO A 180 5.35 -9.47 13.06
CA PRO A 180 5.73 -8.19 13.66
C PRO A 180 7.25 -7.97 13.79
N ASP A 181 8.04 -9.05 13.80
CA ASP A 181 9.50 -9.02 13.84
C ASP A 181 10.17 -8.95 12.45
N LEU A 182 9.40 -8.62 11.40
CA LEU A 182 9.86 -8.55 10.01
C LEU A 182 10.34 -9.89 9.42
N GLY A 183 9.97 -11.01 10.04
CA GLY A 183 10.26 -12.36 9.53
C GLY A 183 9.15 -12.85 8.59
N ILE A 184 9.47 -13.72 7.63
CA ILE A 184 8.43 -14.23 6.71
C ILE A 184 7.60 -15.32 7.38
N ALA A 185 6.30 -15.08 7.55
CA ALA A 185 5.35 -16.00 8.15
C ALA A 185 4.65 -16.89 7.12
N TRP A 186 4.37 -16.34 5.93
CA TRP A 186 3.63 -17.03 4.87
C TRP A 186 3.95 -16.45 3.50
N ARG A 187 3.96 -17.31 2.47
CA ARG A 187 4.16 -16.93 1.06
C ARG A 187 3.01 -17.46 0.23
N TYR A 188 2.56 -16.66 -0.73
CA TYR A 188 1.60 -17.11 -1.72
C TYR A 188 2.18 -18.29 -2.53
N PRO A 189 1.48 -19.43 -2.63
CA PRO A 189 2.01 -20.63 -3.28
C PRO A 189 1.94 -20.52 -4.80
N TYR A 190 3.00 -20.90 -5.51
CA TYR A 190 2.97 -20.97 -6.98
C TYR A 190 1.95 -21.96 -7.53
N ASN A 191 1.78 -23.10 -6.84
CA ASN A 191 0.91 -24.19 -7.28
C ASN A 191 -0.45 -24.10 -6.58
N ASN A 192 -1.30 -23.19 -7.07
CA ASN A 192 -2.69 -23.10 -6.61
C ASN A 192 -3.64 -22.82 -7.78
N LYS A 193 -4.94 -23.06 -7.57
CA LYS A 193 -5.97 -22.95 -8.63
C LYS A 193 -6.26 -21.52 -9.11
N PHE A 194 -5.77 -20.50 -8.42
CA PHE A 194 -5.94 -19.09 -8.72
C PHE A 194 -4.71 -18.48 -9.42
N GLY A 195 -3.79 -19.32 -9.90
CA GLY A 195 -2.62 -18.91 -10.66
C GLY A 195 -1.52 -18.27 -9.81
N VAL A 196 -0.48 -17.81 -10.50
CA VAL A 196 0.65 -17.06 -9.92
C VAL A 196 0.33 -15.56 -9.91
N ILE A 197 0.99 -14.85 -9.00
CA ILE A 197 0.93 -13.39 -8.94
C ILE A 197 2.15 -12.86 -9.69
N THR A 198 1.93 -12.18 -10.81
CA THR A 198 3.00 -11.48 -11.53
C THR A 198 3.05 -10.00 -11.16
N ASP A 199 1.90 -9.40 -10.85
CA ASP A 199 1.79 -8.02 -10.42
C ASP A 199 0.54 -7.88 -9.54
N CYS A 200 0.70 -7.51 -8.27
CA CYS A 200 -0.36 -7.48 -7.29
C CYS A 200 -1.01 -6.10 -7.15
N TYR A 201 -1.80 -5.75 -8.17
CA TYR A 201 -2.44 -4.45 -8.36
C TYR A 201 -3.18 -3.88 -7.16
N ALA A 202 -3.95 -4.67 -6.40
CA ALA A 202 -4.70 -4.18 -5.25
C ALA A 202 -4.54 -5.10 -4.05
N LEU A 203 -4.32 -4.51 -2.88
CA LEU A 203 -4.31 -5.15 -1.58
C LEU A 203 -5.37 -4.48 -0.68
N ASN A 204 -6.00 -5.28 0.18
CA ASN A 204 -6.81 -4.79 1.29
C ASN A 204 -6.70 -5.77 2.46
N VAL A 205 -6.43 -5.27 3.65
CA VAL A 205 -6.44 -6.05 4.89
C VAL A 205 -7.69 -5.75 5.72
N THR A 206 -8.40 -6.81 6.12
CA THR A 206 -9.56 -6.76 7.03
C THR A 206 -9.34 -7.72 8.21
N GLY A 207 -9.22 -7.16 9.41
CA GLY A 207 -8.71 -7.91 10.56
C GLY A 207 -7.32 -8.48 10.25
N GLU A 208 -7.20 -9.81 10.28
CA GLU A 208 -5.94 -10.53 10.00
C GLU A 208 -5.84 -11.05 8.55
N GLU A 209 -6.85 -10.81 7.73
CA GLU A 209 -7.02 -11.40 6.41
C GLU A 209 -6.63 -10.42 5.32
N ALA A 210 -5.87 -10.90 4.35
CA ALA A 210 -5.60 -10.14 3.13
C ALA A 210 -6.57 -10.52 2.02
N TRP A 211 -6.92 -9.52 1.25
CA TRP A 211 -7.59 -9.65 -0.03
C TRP A 211 -6.72 -9.02 -1.10
N ALA A 212 -6.65 -9.67 -2.26
CA ALA A 212 -5.85 -9.17 -3.36
C ALA A 212 -6.57 -9.32 -4.70
N CYS A 213 -6.23 -8.44 -5.65
CA CYS A 213 -6.55 -8.57 -7.06
C CYS A 213 -5.28 -8.36 -7.87
N TYR A 214 -4.93 -9.30 -8.75
CA TYR A 214 -3.60 -9.34 -9.35
C TYR A 214 -3.57 -9.87 -10.79
N TYR A 215 -2.55 -9.48 -11.54
CA TYR A 215 -2.26 -10.03 -12.87
C TYR A 215 -1.67 -11.46 -12.73
N THR A 216 -2.08 -12.45 -13.54
CA THR A 216 -2.54 -12.33 -14.93
C THR A 216 -4.04 -12.16 -15.16
N ASP A 217 -4.86 -12.95 -14.47
CA ASP A 217 -6.28 -13.11 -14.81
C ASP A 217 -7.20 -12.21 -13.98
N PHE A 218 -6.62 -11.35 -13.13
CA PHE A 218 -7.34 -10.45 -12.22
C PHE A 218 -8.32 -11.16 -11.26
N PRO A 219 -8.03 -12.37 -10.71
CA PRO A 219 -8.92 -12.95 -9.72
C PRO A 219 -8.94 -12.07 -8.47
N ILE A 220 -10.09 -12.03 -7.80
CA ILE A 220 -10.15 -11.55 -6.41
C ILE A 220 -9.82 -12.75 -5.54
N VAL A 221 -8.83 -12.65 -4.66
CA VAL A 221 -8.52 -13.69 -3.68
C VAL A 221 -8.65 -13.17 -2.26
N ARG A 222 -8.98 -14.06 -1.34
CA ARG A 222 -8.94 -13.87 0.10
C ARG A 222 -8.00 -14.89 0.70
N VAL A 223 -7.06 -14.44 1.52
CA VAL A 223 -6.19 -15.29 2.33
C VAL A 223 -6.60 -15.17 3.80
N ARG A 224 -7.17 -16.25 4.34
CA ARG A 224 -7.59 -16.36 5.74
C ARG A 224 -6.90 -17.55 6.40
N ALA A 225 -6.10 -17.31 7.43
CA ALA A 225 -5.34 -18.34 8.14
C ALA A 225 -4.56 -19.28 7.17
N GLY A 226 -3.92 -18.70 6.15
CA GLY A 226 -3.17 -19.42 5.12
C GLY A 226 -4.02 -20.14 4.07
N THR A 227 -5.35 -20.16 4.22
CA THR A 227 -6.28 -20.72 3.24
C THR A 227 -6.66 -19.67 2.22
N ILE A 228 -6.55 -20.03 0.92
CA ILE A 228 -6.88 -19.14 -0.18
C ILE A 228 -8.28 -19.50 -0.71
N THR A 229 -9.17 -18.51 -0.74
CA THR A 229 -10.44 -18.55 -1.48
C THR A 229 -10.34 -17.52 -2.60
N GLY A 230 -11.00 -17.72 -3.73
CA GLY A 230 -10.92 -16.77 -4.83
C GLY A 230 -12.12 -16.84 -5.76
N TRP A 231 -12.26 -15.77 -6.54
CA TRP A 231 -13.38 -15.49 -7.42
C TRP A 231 -12.87 -14.97 -8.76
N ALA A 232 -13.37 -15.54 -9.84
CA ALA A 232 -13.12 -15.03 -11.19
C ALA A 232 -13.66 -13.59 -11.32
N ASN A 233 -12.91 -12.73 -11.99
CA ASN A 233 -13.25 -11.32 -12.17
C ASN A 233 -12.72 -10.81 -13.52
N GLU A 234 -13.49 -9.94 -14.17
CA GLU A 234 -13.13 -9.35 -15.47
C GLU A 234 -12.65 -7.89 -15.35
N VAL A 235 -12.74 -7.29 -14.17
CA VAL A 235 -12.31 -5.90 -13.93
C VAL A 235 -10.79 -5.85 -13.84
N LYS A 236 -10.17 -5.27 -14.88
CA LYS A 236 -8.71 -5.14 -15.00
C LYS A 236 -8.19 -3.82 -14.46
N GLY A 237 -6.97 -3.86 -13.92
CA GLY A 237 -6.19 -2.68 -13.54
C GLY A 237 -6.72 -1.90 -12.32
N ALA A 238 -7.57 -2.53 -11.49
CA ALA A 238 -8.02 -1.92 -10.25
C ALA A 238 -6.86 -1.87 -9.25
N HIS A 239 -6.54 -0.70 -8.70
CA HIS A 239 -5.44 -0.50 -7.76
C HIS A 239 -5.90 -0.36 -6.29
N ALA A 240 -7.21 -0.41 -6.05
CA ALA A 240 -7.77 -0.48 -4.71
C ALA A 240 -8.97 -1.43 -4.68
N LEU A 241 -9.14 -2.08 -3.54
CA LEU A 241 -10.17 -3.08 -3.28
C LEU A 241 -10.85 -2.78 -1.95
N VAL A 242 -12.17 -2.82 -1.88
CA VAL A 242 -12.95 -2.71 -0.63
C VAL A 242 -13.84 -3.93 -0.49
N VAL A 243 -13.92 -4.51 0.71
CA VAL A 243 -14.65 -5.77 0.95
C VAL A 243 -15.44 -5.73 2.24
N ALA A 244 -16.65 -6.29 2.23
CA ALA A 244 -17.37 -6.72 3.43
C ALA A 244 -18.51 -7.66 3.04
N ASP A 245 -18.84 -8.61 3.92
CA ASP A 245 -20.07 -9.42 3.88
C ASP A 245 -20.54 -9.86 2.48
N GLY A 246 -19.70 -10.62 1.76
CA GLY A 246 -20.06 -11.14 0.45
C GLY A 246 -20.11 -10.10 -0.68
N SER A 247 -19.60 -8.89 -0.44
CA SER A 247 -19.46 -7.83 -1.44
C SER A 247 -18.00 -7.45 -1.64
N ALA A 248 -17.68 -7.06 -2.88
CA ALA A 248 -16.39 -6.49 -3.23
C ALA A 248 -16.60 -5.25 -4.12
N VAL A 249 -15.67 -4.29 -4.00
CA VAL A 249 -15.64 -3.09 -4.81
C VAL A 249 -14.22 -2.92 -5.32
N LEU A 250 -14.06 -2.92 -6.64
CA LEU A 250 -12.79 -2.67 -7.32
C LEU A 250 -12.75 -1.22 -7.79
N ILE A 251 -11.68 -0.52 -7.44
CA ILE A 251 -11.47 0.89 -7.76
C ILE A 251 -10.24 1.01 -8.66
N GLY A 252 -10.42 1.71 -9.76
CA GLY A 252 -9.38 1.94 -10.76
C GLY A 252 -9.54 1.14 -12.05
N GLY A 253 -8.49 1.24 -12.84
CA GLY A 253 -8.38 0.75 -14.21
C GLY A 253 -7.33 1.57 -14.96
N TYR A 254 -7.01 1.14 -16.17
CA TYR A 254 -6.02 1.81 -17.01
C TYR A 254 -6.56 3.10 -17.64
N GLY A 255 -5.67 4.09 -17.83
CA GLY A 255 -5.98 5.34 -18.51
C GLY A 255 -7.17 6.08 -17.90
N GLU A 256 -8.20 6.33 -18.71
CA GLU A 256 -9.42 7.01 -18.29
C GLU A 256 -10.16 6.30 -17.15
N ASP A 257 -9.94 5.00 -16.92
CA ASP A 257 -10.61 4.24 -15.86
C ASP A 257 -9.96 4.35 -14.48
N ARG A 258 -8.94 5.21 -14.30
CA ARG A 258 -8.23 5.41 -13.03
C ARG A 258 -9.13 5.68 -11.82
N HIS A 259 -10.30 6.28 -12.02
CA HIS A 259 -11.25 6.59 -10.93
C HIS A 259 -12.57 5.83 -11.07
N ARG A 260 -12.59 4.75 -11.85
CA ARG A 260 -13.75 3.85 -12.00
C ARG A 260 -14.01 3.12 -10.68
N VAL A 261 -15.28 2.88 -10.38
CA VAL A 261 -15.76 2.06 -9.27
C VAL A 261 -16.60 0.94 -9.88
N VAL A 262 -16.27 -0.31 -9.56
CA VAL A 262 -17.07 -1.47 -9.91
C VAL A 262 -17.43 -2.21 -8.64
N ALA A 263 -18.70 -2.12 -8.24
CA ALA A 263 -19.25 -2.80 -7.07
C ALA A 263 -20.00 -4.07 -7.51
N GLY A 264 -19.81 -5.15 -6.75
CA GLY A 264 -20.36 -6.46 -7.07
C GLY A 264 -20.52 -7.35 -5.84
N THR A 265 -21.18 -8.49 -6.03
CA THR A 265 -21.23 -9.57 -5.02
C THR A 265 -20.19 -10.63 -5.34
N ILE A 266 -19.67 -11.30 -4.31
CA ILE A 266 -18.79 -12.45 -4.42
C ILE A 266 -19.57 -13.70 -3.98
N GLU A 267 -20.03 -14.47 -4.96
CA GLU A 267 -20.87 -15.65 -4.74
C GLU A 267 -20.31 -16.84 -5.53
N GLY A 268 -20.33 -18.03 -4.92
CA GLY A 268 -19.74 -19.21 -5.52
C GLY A 268 -18.26 -18.99 -5.86
N GLU A 269 -17.93 -19.06 -7.15
CA GLU A 269 -16.56 -18.93 -7.67
C GLU A 269 -16.35 -17.66 -8.52
N ALA A 270 -17.28 -16.69 -8.51
CA ALA A 270 -17.20 -15.49 -9.35
C ALA A 270 -17.57 -14.19 -8.62
N PHE A 271 -16.98 -13.10 -9.08
CA PHE A 271 -17.39 -11.74 -8.77
C PHE A 271 -18.43 -11.29 -9.79
N SER A 272 -19.61 -10.91 -9.31
CA SER A 272 -20.74 -10.48 -10.12
C SER A 272 -20.94 -8.97 -9.99
N PRO A 273 -20.42 -8.14 -10.92
CA PRO A 273 -20.59 -6.70 -10.87
C PRO A 273 -22.05 -6.31 -11.11
N HIS A 274 -22.57 -5.40 -10.29
CA HIS A 274 -23.93 -4.86 -10.44
C HIS A 274 -23.98 -3.34 -10.40
N ARG A 275 -22.86 -2.67 -10.12
CA ARG A 275 -22.78 -1.20 -10.13
C ARG A 275 -21.48 -0.70 -10.73
N HIS A 276 -21.61 0.24 -11.65
CA HIS A 276 -20.49 0.98 -12.23
C HIS A 276 -20.67 2.47 -11.91
N ALA A 277 -19.61 3.10 -11.43
CA ALA A 277 -19.58 4.52 -11.15
C ALA A 277 -18.17 5.09 -11.39
N ARG A 278 -18.04 6.40 -11.22
CA ARG A 278 -16.76 7.11 -11.22
C ARG A 278 -16.66 7.95 -9.97
N LEU A 279 -15.54 7.90 -9.27
CA LEU A 279 -15.28 8.77 -8.13
C LEU A 279 -15.04 10.20 -8.60
N VAL A 280 -15.58 11.16 -7.85
CA VAL A 280 -15.34 12.59 -8.03
C VAL A 280 -15.18 13.23 -6.66
N MET A 281 -14.51 14.38 -6.61
CA MET A 281 -14.40 15.21 -5.42
C MET A 281 -15.79 15.62 -4.91
N PRO A 282 -15.92 16.06 -3.63
CA PRO A 282 -17.22 16.46 -3.08
C PRO A 282 -17.97 17.53 -3.91
N ASP A 283 -17.22 18.44 -4.53
CA ASP A 283 -17.75 19.48 -5.42
C ASP A 283 -18.07 19.01 -6.85
N GLY A 284 -17.79 17.74 -7.16
CA GLY A 284 -18.02 17.13 -8.47
C GLY A 284 -16.85 17.21 -9.45
N ARG A 285 -15.73 17.85 -9.10
CA ARG A 285 -14.52 17.87 -9.94
C ARG A 285 -13.83 16.50 -9.99
N SER A 286 -12.98 16.31 -10.99
CA SER A 286 -12.10 15.14 -11.09
C SER A 286 -11.18 15.04 -9.88
N ILE A 287 -10.84 13.81 -9.49
CA ILE A 287 -9.86 13.55 -8.44
C ILE A 287 -8.46 13.98 -8.97
N PRO A 288 -7.64 14.68 -8.15
CA PRO A 288 -6.27 15.01 -8.50
C PRO A 288 -5.43 13.76 -8.87
N GLN A 289 -4.47 13.92 -9.79
CA GLN A 289 -3.65 12.79 -10.23
C GLN A 289 -2.75 12.25 -9.10
N ASP A 290 -2.31 13.10 -8.20
CA ASP A 290 -1.48 12.78 -7.04
C ASP A 290 -2.28 12.27 -5.83
N ALA A 291 -3.62 12.21 -5.90
CA ALA A 291 -4.42 11.69 -4.80
C ALA A 291 -4.17 10.20 -4.58
N ALA A 292 -3.95 9.83 -3.31
CA ALA A 292 -3.87 8.43 -2.90
C ALA A 292 -5.28 7.85 -2.73
N VAL A 293 -5.52 6.66 -3.27
CA VAL A 293 -6.81 5.95 -3.21
C VAL A 293 -6.54 4.57 -2.63
N MET A 294 -7.05 4.29 -1.43
CA MET A 294 -6.68 3.13 -0.62
C MET A 294 -7.92 2.43 -0.11
N GLY A 295 -7.93 1.10 -0.20
CA GLY A 295 -8.95 0.26 0.43
C GLY A 295 -8.49 -0.25 1.78
N ARG A 296 -9.36 -0.19 2.79
CA ARG A 296 -9.11 -0.75 4.12
C ARG A 296 -10.39 -1.34 4.70
N GLY A 297 -10.42 -2.65 4.87
CA GLY A 297 -11.64 -3.38 5.22
C GLY A 297 -12.81 -3.00 4.33
N SER A 298 -13.87 -2.52 4.96
CA SER A 298 -15.14 -2.11 4.33
C SER A 298 -15.16 -0.64 3.89
N GLU A 299 -14.02 0.04 3.85
CA GLU A 299 -13.94 1.48 3.63
C GLU A 299 -12.94 1.84 2.53
N LEU A 300 -13.31 2.84 1.73
CA LEU A 300 -12.44 3.51 0.78
C LEU A 300 -11.93 4.80 1.41
N HIS A 301 -10.62 4.99 1.40
CA HIS A 301 -9.95 6.20 1.84
C HIS A 301 -9.34 6.90 0.62
N VAL A 302 -9.56 8.21 0.50
CA VAL A 302 -8.89 9.03 -0.51
C VAL A 302 -8.22 10.21 0.19
N VAL A 303 -6.93 10.38 -0.07
CA VAL A 303 -6.17 11.54 0.42
C VAL A 303 -5.83 12.42 -0.77
N ALA A 304 -6.34 13.65 -0.77
CA ALA A 304 -6.13 14.63 -1.83
C ALA A 304 -5.65 15.95 -1.21
N GLY A 305 -4.36 16.25 -1.35
CA GLY A 305 -3.71 17.31 -0.58
C GLY A 305 -3.81 17.00 0.91
N HIS A 306 -4.44 17.89 1.68
CA HIS A 306 -4.66 17.70 3.12
C HIS A 306 -6.05 17.15 3.46
N SER A 307 -6.93 16.96 2.47
CA SER A 307 -8.26 16.42 2.74
C SER A 307 -8.23 14.90 2.78
N TRP A 308 -8.66 14.33 3.91
CA TRP A 308 -9.00 12.92 4.04
C TRP A 308 -10.49 12.74 3.76
N LEU A 309 -10.76 12.04 2.67
CA LEU A 309 -12.08 11.71 2.15
C LEU A 309 -12.36 10.22 2.36
N LYS A 310 -13.62 9.87 2.59
CA LYS A 310 -14.01 8.50 2.93
C LYS A 310 -15.35 8.11 2.33
N LEU A 311 -15.48 6.84 1.93
CA LEU A 311 -16.75 6.19 1.62
C LEU A 311 -16.79 4.81 2.28
N ASP A 312 -17.91 4.47 2.90
CA ASP A 312 -18.16 3.12 3.40
C ASP A 312 -18.67 2.21 2.27
N LEU A 313 -18.63 0.90 2.49
CA LEU A 313 -19.13 -0.09 1.54
C LEU A 313 -20.57 0.19 1.11
N LYS A 314 -21.43 0.62 2.04
CA LYS A 314 -22.83 0.92 1.75
C LYS A 314 -22.93 2.02 0.69
N ALA A 315 -22.20 3.13 0.84
CA ALA A 315 -22.16 4.19 -0.16
C ALA A 315 -21.56 3.72 -1.50
N LEU A 316 -20.61 2.78 -1.46
CA LEU A 316 -19.97 2.20 -2.64
C LEU A 316 -20.87 1.21 -3.40
N THR A 317 -21.78 0.50 -2.73
CA THR A 317 -22.69 -0.47 -3.33
C THR A 317 -24.09 0.08 -3.60
N THR A 318 -24.56 1.04 -2.80
CA THR A 318 -25.90 1.63 -2.93
C THR A 318 -25.89 3.00 -3.63
N GLY A 319 -26.79 3.16 -4.60
CA GLY A 319 -27.05 4.38 -5.37
C GLY A 319 -27.77 5.44 -4.55
#